data_AF-T1ADW5-F1
#
_entry.id   AF-T1ADW5-F1
#
_cell.length_a   1.000
_cell.length_b   1.000
_cell.length_c   1.000
_cell.angle_alpha   90.00
_cell.angle_beta   90.00
_cell.angle_gamma   90.00
#
_symmetry.space_group_name_H-M   'P 1'
#
loop_
_entity.id
_entity.type
_entity.pdbx_description
1 polymer ?
#
loop_
_entity_poly.entity_id
_entity_poly.type
_entity_poly.pdbx_seq_one_letter_code
_entity_poly.pdbx_strand_id
1 'polypeptide(L)'
;ATVMLLDDLLHRAVGKRGIVLCQSSIRLGPHSEPEPDLAVLRARADYYRSAAPTAADTLLVIEVSDTTWRYDRHTKIHSTHGTGFPRRG
;
A
#
# COMPACT_ATOMS: atom_id res chain seq x y z
N ALA A 1 -15.35 0.73 -7.03
CA ALA A 1 -15.27 0.61 -8.51
C ALA A 1 -13.95 1.14 -9.05
N THR A 2 -13.55 2.37 -8.70
CA THR A 2 -12.32 3.02 -9.18
C THR A 2 -11.03 2.24 -8.89
N VAL A 3 -10.84 1.76 -7.66
CA VAL A 3 -9.65 0.97 -7.28
C VAL A 3 -9.52 -0.29 -8.14
N MET A 4 -10.61 -1.04 -8.33
CA MET A 4 -10.61 -2.25 -9.16
C MET A 4 -10.28 -1.97 -10.63
N LEU A 5 -10.77 -0.85 -11.18
CA LEU A 5 -10.45 -0.45 -12.55
C LEU A 5 -8.97 -0.06 -12.68
N LEU A 6 -8.46 0.74 -11.74
CA LEU A 6 -7.05 1.12 -11.73
C LEU A 6 -6.14 -0.08 -11.53
N ASP A 7 -6.51 -1.02 -10.67
CA ASP A 7 -5.78 -2.26 -10.46
C ASP A 7 -5.63 -3.05 -11.77
N ASP A 8 -6.73 -3.30 -12.50
CA ASP A 8 -6.67 -3.99 -13.81
C ASP A 8 -5.83 -3.22 -14.84
N LEU A 9 -6.01 -1.91 -14.94
CA LEU A 9 -5.23 -1.09 -15.88
C LEU A 9 -3.74 -1.07 -15.55
N LEU A 10 -3.38 -0.97 -14.27
CA LEU A 10 -1.99 -0.98 -13.83
C LEU A 10 -1.35 -2.34 -14.08
N HIS A 11 -2.04 -3.45 -13.79
CA HIS A 11 -1.52 -4.78 -14.07
C HIS A 11 -1.20 -4.96 -15.56
N ARG A 12 -2.07 -4.47 -16.45
CA ARG A 12 -1.85 -4.51 -17.91
C ARG A 12 -0.70 -3.60 -18.34
N ALA A 13 -0.65 -2.36 -17.83
CA ALA A 13 0.35 -1.37 -18.22
C ALA A 13 1.76 -1.70 -17.72
N VAL A 14 1.87 -2.13 -16.46
CA VAL A 14 3.15 -2.49 -15.83
C VAL A 14 3.67 -3.80 -16.42
N GLY A 15 2.79 -4.80 -16.55
CA GLY A 15 3.16 -6.13 -17.03
C GLY A 15 4.28 -6.73 -16.19
N LYS A 16 5.27 -7.36 -16.83
CA LYS A 16 6.39 -8.02 -16.13
C LYS A 16 7.49 -7.06 -15.62
N ARG A 17 7.35 -5.75 -15.83
CA ARG A 17 8.38 -4.76 -15.49
C ARG A 17 8.33 -4.31 -14.03
N GLY A 18 7.26 -4.65 -13.33
CA GLY A 18 7.03 -4.32 -11.93
C GLY A 18 5.99 -5.23 -11.32
N ILE A 19 5.67 -4.97 -10.06
CA ILE A 19 4.61 -5.67 -9.31
C ILE A 19 3.59 -4.63 -8.88
N VAL A 20 2.32 -4.88 -9.16
CA VAL A 20 1.22 -4.06 -8.62
C VAL A 20 0.83 -4.64 -7.27
N LEU A 21 0.84 -3.78 -6.26
CA LEU A 21 0.44 -4.07 -4.89
C LEU A 21 -0.91 -3.39 -4.66
N CYS A 22 -1.88 -4.12 -4.12
CA CYS A 22 -3.22 -3.61 -3.81
C CYS A 22 -3.49 -3.86 -2.32
N GLN A 23 -3.84 -2.81 -1.58
CA GLN A 23 -4.18 -2.85 -0.15
C GLN A 23 -3.23 -3.75 0.67
N SER A 24 -1.93 -3.51 0.54
CA SER A 24 -0.90 -4.25 1.27
C SER A 24 0.22 -3.31 1.70
N SER A 25 0.91 -3.68 2.78
CA SER A 25 1.84 -2.78 3.47
C SER A 25 3.17 -2.57 2.73
N ILE A 26 3.73 -1.37 2.91
CA ILE A 26 5.08 -1.00 2.49
C ILE A 26 5.83 -0.49 3.70
N ARG A 27 7.04 -1.00 3.97
CA ARG A 27 7.86 -0.56 5.10
C ARG A 27 8.64 0.70 4.76
N LEU A 28 8.26 1.83 5.35
CA LEU A 28 8.96 3.11 5.21
C LEU A 28 9.96 3.39 6.33
N GLY A 29 9.93 2.61 7.41
CA GLY A 29 10.89 2.70 8.51
C GLY A 29 10.65 1.63 9.59
N PRO A 30 11.40 1.66 10.70
CA PRO A 30 11.26 0.68 11.80
C PRO A 30 9.86 0.65 12.42
N HIS A 31 9.15 1.78 12.35
CA HIS A 31 7.82 1.98 12.90
C HIS A 31 6.91 2.66 11.87
N SER A 32 7.00 2.31 10.59
CA SER A 32 6.10 2.88 9.59
C SER A 32 5.84 1.88 8.48
N GLU A 33 4.58 1.43 8.42
CA GLU A 33 4.09 0.45 7.45
C GLU A 33 2.72 0.87 6.92
N PRO A 34 2.63 1.95 6.13
CA PRO A 34 1.37 2.33 5.51
C PRO A 34 0.85 1.26 4.54
N GLU A 35 -0.46 1.23 4.40
CA GLU A 35 -1.19 0.38 3.46
C GLU A 35 -1.88 1.27 2.40
N PRO A 36 -1.21 1.54 1.27
CA PRO A 36 -1.84 2.30 0.19
C PRO A 36 -2.93 1.51 -0.49
N ASP A 37 -3.87 2.21 -1.14
CA ASP A 37 -4.89 1.54 -1.95
C ASP A 37 -4.24 0.76 -3.10
N LEU A 38 -3.29 1.38 -3.81
CA LEU A 38 -2.48 0.74 -4.85
C LEU A 38 -1.03 1.25 -4.80
N ALA A 39 -0.07 0.40 -5.17
CA ALA A 39 1.31 0.80 -5.42
C ALA A 39 1.94 0.00 -6.58
N VAL A 40 2.95 0.58 -7.21
CA VAL A 40 3.80 -0.11 -8.19
C VAL A 40 5.19 -0.27 -7.60
N LEU A 41 5.65 -1.52 -7.52
CA LEU A 41 6.95 -1.90 -6.99
C LEU A 41 7.90 -2.30 -8.12
N ARG A 42 9.20 -2.21 -7.85
CA ARG A 42 10.23 -2.84 -8.68
C ARG A 42 9.95 -4.35 -8.79
N ALA A 43 10.18 -4.90 -9.97
CA ALA A 43 10.08 -6.34 -10.15
C ALA A 43 11.14 -7.06 -9.31
N ARG A 44 10.72 -8.10 -8.59
CA ARG A 44 11.59 -8.93 -7.77
C ARG A 44 11.19 -10.39 -7.93
N ALA A 45 12.18 -11.27 -8.14
CA ALA A 45 11.93 -12.66 -8.52
C ALA A 45 11.13 -13.46 -7.48
N ASP A 46 11.28 -13.14 -6.20
CA ASP A 46 10.58 -13.80 -5.11
C ASP A 46 9.26 -13.10 -4.72
N TYR A 47 8.84 -12.08 -5.47
CA TYR A 47 7.63 -11.29 -5.19
C TYR A 47 7.59 -10.76 -3.74
N TYR A 48 8.74 -10.34 -3.20
CA TYR A 48 8.85 -9.83 -1.82
C TYR A 48 8.43 -10.84 -0.73
N ARG A 49 8.42 -12.15 -1.03
CA ARG A 49 8.10 -13.20 -0.05
C ARG A 49 9.10 -13.28 1.10
N SER A 50 10.38 -12.96 0.86
CA SER A 50 11.42 -13.03 1.91
C SER A 50 11.58 -11.73 2.71
N ALA A 51 11.04 -10.60 2.23
CA ALA A 51 11.05 -9.33 2.97
C ALA A 51 10.00 -8.36 2.38
N ALA A 52 9.30 -7.62 3.25
CA ALA A 52 8.35 -6.59 2.85
C ALA A 52 9.00 -5.53 1.94
N PRO A 53 8.27 -4.97 0.96
CA PRO A 53 8.78 -3.91 0.11
C PRO A 53 9.08 -2.65 0.93
N THR A 54 10.09 -1.90 0.50
CA THR A 54 10.52 -0.65 1.15
C THR A 54 10.27 0.57 0.28
N ALA A 55 10.57 1.76 0.81
CA ALA A 55 10.55 2.99 0.02
C ALA A 55 11.44 2.90 -1.26
N ALA A 56 12.59 2.23 -1.18
CA ALA A 56 13.50 2.10 -2.33
C ALA A 56 12.97 1.17 -3.44
N ASP A 57 12.07 0.27 -3.06
CA ASP A 57 11.38 -0.66 -3.94
C ASP A 57 10.15 -0.06 -4.60
N THR A 58 9.61 1.03 -4.05
CA THR A 58 8.32 1.60 -4.44
C THR A 58 8.52 2.65 -5.52
N LEU A 59 7.93 2.43 -6.69
CA LEU A 59 8.00 3.33 -7.85
C LEU A 59 6.86 4.33 -7.89
N LEU A 60 5.68 3.93 -7.41
CA LEU A 60 4.47 4.76 -7.37
C LEU A 60 3.56 4.32 -6.22
N VAL A 61 2.94 5.27 -5.53
CA VAL A 61 1.86 5.05 -4.56
C VAL A 61 0.63 5.81 -5.04
N ILE A 62 -0.54 5.19 -4.95
CA ILE A 62 -1.82 5.77 -5.39
C ILE A 62 -2.83 5.62 -4.25
N GLU A 63 -3.44 6.73 -3.88
CA GLU A 63 -4.55 6.81 -2.93
C GLU A 63 -5.79 7.29 -3.69
N VAL A 64 -6.90 6.57 -3.54
CA VAL A 64 -8.16 6.90 -4.20
C VAL A 64 -9.10 7.51 -3.18
N SER A 65 -9.33 8.81 -3.28
CA SER A 65 -10.29 9.52 -2.42
C SER A 65 -11.55 9.87 -3.19
N ASP A 66 -12.72 9.66 -2.59
CA ASP A 66 -13.96 10.24 -3.10
C ASP A 66 -13.95 11.76 -2.86
N THR A 67 -14.52 12.53 -3.79
CA THR A 67 -14.45 14.00 -3.88
C THR A 67 -15.04 14.76 -2.68
N THR A 68 -15.53 14.08 -1.64
CA THR A 68 -15.99 14.68 -0.38
C THR A 68 -14.88 15.00 0.61
N TRP A 69 -13.62 14.60 0.38
CA TRP A 69 -12.53 14.83 1.33
C TRP A 69 -11.67 16.05 1.00
N ARG A 70 -12.11 17.24 1.42
CA ARG A 70 -11.28 18.45 1.41
C ARG A 70 -10.25 18.53 2.55
N TYR A 71 -10.08 17.48 3.36
CA TYR A 71 -9.29 17.60 4.59
C TYR A 71 -8.63 16.31 5.08
N ASP A 72 -8.01 15.48 4.23
CA ASP A 72 -7.05 14.54 4.82
C ASP A 72 -5.89 14.13 3.93
N ARG A 73 -4.84 14.95 3.98
CA ARG A 73 -3.52 14.56 3.47
C ARG A 73 -2.55 14.22 4.60
N HIS A 74 -3.05 14.00 5.83
CA HIS A 74 -2.20 13.84 7.01
C HIS A 74 -2.55 12.64 7.92
N THR A 75 -3.66 11.93 7.70
CA THR A 75 -4.16 10.84 8.56
C THR A 75 -4.24 9.47 7.87
N LYS A 76 -3.49 9.23 6.79
CA LYS A 76 -3.10 7.87 6.39
C LYS A 76 -1.65 7.54 6.81
N ILE A 77 -1.16 8.19 7.87
CA ILE A 77 0.19 8.00 8.47
C ILE A 77 0.12 7.54 9.94
N HIS A 78 -1.08 7.22 10.46
CA HIS A 78 -1.26 6.61 11.78
C HIS A 78 -2.10 5.34 11.58
N SER A 79 -1.54 4.14 11.65
CA SER A 79 -1.07 3.62 12.92
C SER A 79 -0.04 2.50 12.77
N THR A 80 1.06 2.71 13.49
CA THR A 80 1.93 1.71 14.11
C THR A 80 1.20 0.86 15.16
N HIS A 81 1.67 -0.35 15.39
CA HIS A 81 1.13 -1.37 16.30
C HIS A 81 0.72 -0.94 17.74
N GLY A 82 -0.38 -1.52 18.26
CA GLY A 82 -0.55 -2.09 19.61
C GLY A 82 -1.06 -1.23 20.79
N THR A 83 -2.31 -1.46 21.26
CA THR A 83 -2.70 -1.58 22.70
C THR A 83 -4.23 -1.84 22.93
N GLY A 84 -4.54 -2.98 23.57
CA GLY A 84 -5.55 -3.16 24.64
C GLY A 84 -7.06 -3.00 24.41
N PHE A 85 -7.80 -4.13 24.38
CA PHE A 85 -9.09 -4.24 25.09
C PHE A 85 -9.36 -5.69 25.52
N PRO A 86 -9.68 -5.97 26.80
CA PRO A 86 -9.99 -7.32 27.29
C PRO A 86 -11.45 -7.67 26.99
N ARG A 87 -11.72 -8.91 26.52
CA ARG A 87 -13.07 -9.49 26.62
C ARG A 87 -13.07 -10.50 27.76
N ARG A 88 -13.73 -10.09 28.84
CA ARG A 88 -14.14 -10.94 29.96
C ARG A 88 -15.01 -12.10 29.43
N GLY A 89 -14.69 -13.31 29.85
CA GLY A 89 -15.66 -14.34 30.21
C GLY A 89 -15.82 -14.34 31.72
#